data_AF-A0A843HYE0-F1
#
_entry.id   AF-A0A843HYE0-F1
#
_cell.length_a   1.000
_cell.length_b   1.000
_cell.length_c   1.000
_cell.angle_alpha   90.00
_cell.angle_beta   90.00
_cell.angle_gamma   90.00
#
_symmetry.space_group_name_H-M   'P 1'
#
loop_
_entity.id
_entity.type
_entity.pdbx_description
1 polymer ?
#
loop_
_entity_poly.entity_id
_entity_poly.type
_entity_poly.pdbx_seq_one_letter_code
_entity_poly.pdbx_strand_id
1 'polypeptide(L)'
;MASDYDEVFAPLEEGFSELTEKCDKMMTDCFRRVFSSPDGRIVLEQILTDLCFYRECKTEKENVLNNYAKFMIFNRLRINNKRQITSMLMDLNSKEN
;
A
#
# COMPACT_ATOMS: atom_id res chain seq x y z
N MET A 1 -35.67 1.92 -27.61
CA MET A 1 -36.22 2.16 -26.27
C MET A 1 -35.10 1.87 -25.28
N ALA A 2 -34.31 2.88 -24.94
CA ALA A 2 -33.41 2.79 -23.79
C ALA A 2 -34.32 2.67 -22.56
N SER A 3 -34.10 1.66 -21.73
CA SER A 3 -34.97 1.42 -20.58
C SER A 3 -34.68 2.47 -19.51
N ASP A 4 -35.73 3.02 -18.90
CA ASP A 4 -35.72 4.02 -17.81
C ASP A 4 -34.91 3.60 -16.55
N TYR A 5 -34.20 2.47 -16.58
CA TYR A 5 -33.35 1.98 -15.51
C TYR A 5 -31.93 2.58 -15.53
N ASP A 6 -31.41 3.03 -16.67
CA ASP A 6 -30.02 3.52 -16.75
C ASP A 6 -29.83 4.89 -16.04
N GLU A 7 -30.88 5.71 -15.94
CA GLU A 7 -30.79 7.05 -15.32
C GLU A 7 -30.88 7.03 -13.78
N VAL A 8 -31.40 5.95 -13.18
CA VAL A 8 -31.60 5.86 -11.72
C VAL A 8 -30.35 5.35 -10.98
N PHE A 9 -29.48 4.61 -11.66
CA PHE A 9 -28.27 4.02 -11.06
C PHE A 9 -26.98 4.83 -11.29
N ALA A 10 -26.93 5.71 -12.29
CA ALA A 10 -25.76 6.57 -12.54
C ALA A 10 -25.33 7.41 -11.31
N PRO A 11 -26.24 8.03 -10.52
CA PRO A 11 -25.84 8.80 -9.33
C PRO A 11 -25.31 7.92 -8.19
N LEU A 12 -25.71 6.65 -8.14
CA LEU A 12 -25.24 5.70 -7.12
C LEU A 12 -23.83 5.20 -7.43
N GLU A 13 -23.48 5.01 -8.71
CA GLU A 13 -22.13 4.62 -9.13
C GLU A 13 -21.10 5.76 -8.92
N GLU A 14 -21.47 7.00 -9.22
CA GLU A 14 -20.60 8.17 -8.98
C GLU A 14 -20.36 8.40 -7.48
N GLY A 15 -21.41 8.33 -6.65
CA GLY A 15 -21.27 8.45 -5.20
C GLY A 15 -20.44 7.32 -4.56
N PHE A 16 -20.52 6.10 -5.11
CA PHE A 16 -19.71 4.97 -4.66
C PHE A 16 -18.24 5.14 -5.02
N SER A 17 -17.95 5.69 -6.21
CA SER A 17 -16.59 6.01 -6.65
C SER A 17 -15.92 7.03 -5.71
N GLU A 18 -16.59 8.14 -5.41
CA GLU A 18 -16.05 9.18 -4.51
C GLU A 18 -15.82 8.68 -3.08
N LEU A 19 -16.74 7.86 -2.56
CA LEU A 19 -16.58 7.20 -1.26
C LEU A 19 -15.36 6.28 -1.23
N THR A 20 -15.13 5.53 -2.32
CA THR A 20 -14.01 4.60 -2.44
C THR A 20 -12.67 5.36 -2.48
N GLU A 21 -12.59 6.44 -3.25
CA GLU A 21 -11.41 7.30 -3.31
C GLU A 21 -11.10 7.95 -1.95
N LYS A 22 -12.12 8.42 -1.24
CA LYS A 22 -11.97 8.99 0.10
C LYS A 22 -11.45 7.97 1.10
N CYS A 23 -12.00 6.76 1.08
CA CYS A 23 -11.54 5.64 1.91
C CYS A 23 -10.09 5.27 1.61
N ASP A 24 -9.71 5.20 0.33
CA ASP A 24 -8.34 4.89 -0.09
C ASP A 24 -7.34 5.97 0.34
N LYS A 25 -7.73 7.25 0.28
CA LYS A 25 -6.92 8.35 0.79
C LYS A 25 -6.74 8.25 2.30
N MET A 26 -7.83 8.05 3.05
CA MET A 26 -7.77 7.89 4.51
C MET A 26 -6.89 6.69 4.89
N MET A 27 -7.00 5.59 4.15
CA MET A 27 -6.17 4.42 4.38
C MET A 27 -4.70 4.71 4.11
N THR A 28 -4.38 5.38 2.99
CA THR A 28 -3.02 5.83 2.67
C THR A 28 -2.43 6.70 3.78
N ASP A 29 -3.20 7.66 4.29
CA ASP A 29 -2.75 8.55 5.36
C ASP A 29 -2.50 7.79 6.67
N CYS A 30 -3.36 6.81 7.01
CA CYS A 30 -3.14 5.91 8.14
C CYS A 30 -1.87 5.07 7.98
N PHE A 31 -1.67 4.46 6.79
CA PHE A 31 -0.47 3.69 6.49
C PHE A 31 0.79 4.53 6.67
N ARG A 32 0.82 5.73 6.08
CA ARG A 32 1.95 6.64 6.20
C ARG A 32 2.20 7.06 7.64
N ARG A 33 1.15 7.39 8.40
CA ARG A 33 1.30 7.78 9.82
C ARG A 33 1.86 6.65 10.67
N VAL A 34 1.36 5.42 10.52
CA VAL A 34 1.84 4.27 11.29
C VAL A 34 3.26 3.92 10.89
N PHE A 35 3.51 3.70 9.60
CA PHE A 35 4.78 3.19 9.10
C PHE A 35 5.88 4.25 8.95
N SER A 36 5.60 5.52 9.23
CA SER A 36 6.63 6.55 9.38
C SER A 36 7.18 6.62 10.82
N SER A 37 6.47 6.05 11.80
CA SER A 37 6.96 5.94 13.18
C SER A 37 8.11 4.93 13.30
N PRO A 38 9.01 5.06 14.29
CA PRO A 38 10.11 4.10 14.49
C PRO A 38 9.63 2.65 14.60
N ASP A 39 8.70 2.38 15.52
CA ASP A 39 8.15 1.03 15.74
C ASP A 39 7.42 0.52 14.50
N GLY A 40 6.68 1.40 13.83
CA GLY A 40 6.00 1.07 12.59
C GLY A 40 6.99 0.62 11.51
N ARG A 41 8.14 1.28 11.36
CA ARG A 41 9.15 0.89 10.37
C ARG A 41 9.73 -0.50 10.68
N ILE A 42 9.96 -0.83 11.94
CA ILE A 42 10.43 -2.17 12.36
C ILE A 42 9.40 -3.23 11.97
N VAL A 43 8.13 -2.99 12.29
CA VAL A 43 7.03 -3.90 11.91
C VAL A 43 6.90 -4.01 10.39
N LEU A 44 7.04 -2.91 9.66
CA LEU A 44 6.98 -2.92 8.21
C LEU A 44 8.12 -3.74 7.60
N GLU A 45 9.33 -3.63 8.14
CA GLU A 45 10.48 -4.40 7.68
C GLU A 45 10.25 -5.91 7.85
N GLN A 46 9.68 -6.32 8.99
CA GLN A 46 9.28 -7.71 9.20
C GLN A 46 8.20 -8.16 8.20
N ILE A 47 7.15 -7.36 8.00
CA ILE A 47 6.08 -7.65 7.02
C ILE A 47 6.66 -7.81 5.61
N LEU A 48 7.53 -6.89 5.17
CA LEU A 48 8.16 -6.95 3.85
C LEU A 48 9.05 -8.18 3.69
N THR A 49 9.73 -8.59 4.77
CA THR A 49 10.53 -9.82 4.79
C THR A 49 9.64 -11.06 4.61
N ASP A 50 8.54 -11.14 5.36
CA ASP A 50 7.57 -12.25 5.27
C ASP A 50 6.92 -12.33 3.88
N LEU A 51 6.69 -11.16 3.28
CA LEU A 51 6.15 -11.04 1.93
C LEU A 51 7.21 -11.18 0.82
N CYS A 52 8.41 -11.67 1.16
CA CYS A 52 9.47 -11.98 0.21
C CYS A 52 9.95 -10.77 -0.60
N PHE A 53 9.83 -9.54 -0.08
CA PHE A 53 10.12 -8.31 -0.82
C PHE A 53 11.59 -8.18 -1.22
N TYR A 54 12.51 -8.54 -0.31
CA TYR A 54 13.96 -8.34 -0.49
C TYR A 54 14.68 -9.48 -1.20
N ARG A 55 14.00 -10.59 -1.47
CA ARG A 55 14.62 -11.81 -2.00
C ARG A 55 14.02 -12.22 -3.34
N GLU A 56 14.79 -13.01 -4.08
CA GLU A 56 14.30 -13.64 -5.30
C GLU A 56 13.19 -14.66 -4.97
N CYS A 57 12.09 -14.58 -5.73
CA CYS A 57 10.95 -15.49 -5.62
C CYS A 57 11.20 -16.71 -6.53
N LYS A 58 11.19 -17.91 -5.94
CA LYS A 58 11.45 -19.17 -6.65
C LYS A 58 10.18 -19.96 -6.96
N THR A 59 9.08 -19.58 -6.32
CA THR A 59 7.77 -20.23 -6.47
C THR A 59 6.70 -19.21 -6.83
N GLU A 60 5.59 -19.70 -7.41
CA GLU A 60 4.43 -18.87 -7.72
C GLU A 60 3.84 -18.22 -6.45
N LYS A 61 3.76 -18.98 -5.35
CA LYS A 61 3.29 -18.46 -4.05
C LYS A 61 4.12 -17.27 -3.58
N GLU A 62 5.45 -17.36 -3.68
CA GLU A 62 6.35 -16.26 -3.31
C GLU A 62 6.16 -15.04 -4.22
N ASN A 63 5.92 -15.27 -5.52
CA ASN A 63 5.62 -14.17 -6.46
C ASN A 63 4.32 -13.44 -6.08
N VAL A 64 3.28 -14.16 -5.66
CA VAL A 64 2.02 -13.54 -5.19
C VAL A 64 2.27 -12.68 -3.95
N LEU A 65 3.03 -13.19 -2.97
CA LEU A 65 3.39 -12.44 -1.76
C LEU A 65 4.22 -11.19 -2.09
N ASN A 66 5.21 -11.33 -2.97
CA ASN A 66 6.07 -10.23 -3.40
C ASN A 66 5.28 -9.15 -4.15
N ASN A 67 4.31 -9.54 -4.98
CA ASN A 67 3.41 -8.61 -5.66
C ASN A 67 2.53 -7.87 -4.66
N TYR A 68 2.07 -8.53 -3.59
CA TYR A 68 1.34 -7.87 -2.53
C TYR A 68 2.21 -6.87 -1.75
N ALA A 69 3.47 -7.21 -1.45
CA ALA A 69 4.42 -6.26 -0.84
C ALA A 69 4.61 -5.02 -1.73
N LYS A 70 4.82 -5.21 -3.04
CA LYS A 70 4.91 -4.11 -4.00
C LYS A 70 3.64 -3.27 -4.00
N PHE A 71 2.46 -3.88 -3.97
CA PHE A 71 1.20 -3.17 -3.88
C PHE A 71 1.13 -2.30 -2.61
N MET A 72 1.51 -2.81 -1.44
CA MET A 72 1.56 -2.03 -0.20
C MET A 72 2.50 -0.83 -0.32
N ILE A 73 3.71 -1.03 -0.83
CA ILE A 73 4.70 0.04 -0.99
C ILE A 73 4.22 1.13 -1.97
N PHE A 74 3.77 0.73 -3.17
CA PHE A 74 3.43 1.67 -4.24
C PHE A 74 2.06 2.32 -4.05
N ASN A 75 1.06 1.58 -3.58
CA ASN A 75 -0.31 2.09 -3.50
C ASN A 75 -0.65 2.61 -2.11
N ARG A 76 -0.25 1.89 -1.04
CA ARG A 76 -0.61 2.27 0.34
C ARG A 76 0.36 3.28 0.94
N LEU A 77 1.65 3.16 0.65
CA LEU A 77 2.64 4.12 1.15
C LEU A 77 2.97 5.22 0.12
N ARG A 78 2.55 5.06 -1.14
CA ARG A 78 2.88 5.97 -2.25
C ARG A 78 4.38 6.24 -2.37
N ILE A 79 5.18 5.19 -2.13
CA ILE A 79 6.63 5.26 -2.25
C ILE A 79 7.01 4.75 -3.62
N ASN A 80 7.34 5.67 -4.52
CA ASN A 80 7.52 5.37 -5.93
C ASN A 80 9.00 5.16 -6.28
N ASN A 81 9.88 5.43 -5.31
CA ASN A 81 11.32 5.45 -5.52
C ASN A 81 12.02 4.47 -4.56
N LYS A 82 12.83 3.56 -5.10
CA LYS A 82 13.65 2.64 -4.30
C LYS A 82 14.50 3.36 -3.25
N ARG A 83 15.03 4.55 -3.55
CA ARG A 83 15.79 5.37 -2.58
C ARG A 83 14.96 5.81 -1.39
N GLN A 84 13.67 6.08 -1.58
CA GLN A 84 12.77 6.46 -0.49
C GLN A 84 12.45 5.26 0.40
N ILE A 85 12.31 4.06 -0.17
CA ILE A 85 12.17 2.81 0.60
C ILE A 85 13.41 2.62 1.47
N THR A 86 14.60 2.69 0.87
CA THR A 86 15.87 2.55 1.56
C THR A 86 16.07 3.63 2.63
N SER A 87 15.76 4.89 2.34
CA SER A 87 15.83 5.98 3.34
C SER A 87 14.88 5.75 4.51
N MET A 88 13.65 5.30 4.25
CA MET A 88 12.67 5.08 5.30
C MET A 88 13.11 3.95 6.25
N LEU A 89 13.78 2.94 5.72
CA LEU A 89 14.25 1.77 6.48
C LEU A 89 15.63 2.00 7.14
N MET A 90 16.57 2.69 6.48
CA MET A 90 17.93 2.91 7.00
C MET A 90 18.01 3.86 8.21
N ASP A 91 17.01 4.72 8.40
CA ASP A 91 16.88 5.56 9.60
C ASP A 91 16.76 4.74 10.90
N LEU A 92 16.43 3.44 10.81
CA LEU A 92 16.37 2.54 11.97
C LEU A 92 17.77 2.15 12.48
N ASN A 93 18.71 1.87 11.58
CA ASN A 93 20.06 1.40 11.94
C ASN A 93 21.00 2.54 12.38
N SER A 94 20.60 3.79 12.18
CA SER A 94 21.44 4.96 12.46
C SER A 94 21.29 5.50 13.89
N LYS A 95 20.42 4.89 14.72
CA LYS A 95 20.16 5.31 16.11
C LYS A 95 20.64 4.32 17.18
N GLU A 96 21.33 3.25 16.79
CA GLU A 96 21.93 2.27 17.71
C GLU A 96 23.44 2.45 17.92
N ASN A 97 24.02 3.61 17.58
CA ASN A 97 25.43 3.96 17.92
C ASN A 97 25.50 5.26 18.71
#